data_AF-A0A063B6K6-F1
#
_entry.id   AF-A0A063B6K6-F1
#
_cell.length_a   1.000
_cell.length_b   1.000
_cell.length_c   1.000
_cell.angle_alpha   90.00
_cell.angle_beta   90.00
_cell.angle_gamma   90.00
#
_symmetry.space_group_name_H-M   'P 1'
#
loop_
_entity.id
_entity.type
_entity.pdbx_description
1 polymer ?
#
loop_
_entity_poly.entity_id
_entity_poly.type
_entity_poly.pdbx_seq_one_letter_code
_entity_poly.pdbx_strand_id
1 'polypeptide(L)'
;MECDGGSSRFINIGNLNDELIESDWVNAQAANAIDSTMRSNARRTLELIVTSEQDRKDQVFRKIAENKDRVNGNVQTLEKLIRAQQGKTLLSQLKQARAQYVESFTKVGQMDEVTQQNAAWVEEAAPHAGRRAHAATRLRPECFAV
;
A
#
# COMPACT_ATOMS: atom_id res chain seq x y z
N MET A 1 58.00 -17.75 -23.37
CA MET A 1 56.77 -18.55 -23.27
C MET A 1 56.32 -18.49 -21.82
N GLU A 2 55.18 -17.84 -21.59
CA GLU A 2 54.20 -18.05 -20.51
C GLU A 2 54.61 -17.88 -19.04
N CYS A 3 54.45 -16.66 -18.51
CA CYS A 3 54.27 -16.36 -17.09
C CYS A 3 53.28 -15.17 -16.92
N ASP A 4 52.09 -15.23 -17.52
CA ASP A 4 51.11 -14.11 -17.47
C ASP A 4 49.64 -14.57 -17.26
N GLY A 5 49.44 -15.84 -16.90
CA GLY A 5 48.11 -16.43 -16.68
C GLY A 5 47.61 -16.39 -15.23
N GLY A 6 48.52 -16.21 -14.25
CA GLY A 6 48.19 -16.26 -12.82
C GLY A 6 47.49 -15.01 -12.31
N SER A 7 48.07 -13.83 -12.55
CA SER A 7 47.58 -12.55 -12.03
C SER A 7 46.19 -12.18 -12.56
N SER A 8 45.93 -12.44 -13.84
CA SER A 8 44.63 -12.18 -14.49
C SER A 8 43.48 -13.01 -13.92
N ARG A 9 43.77 -14.22 -13.42
CA ARG A 9 42.77 -15.07 -12.78
C ARG A 9 42.43 -14.62 -11.36
N PHE A 10 43.41 -14.18 -10.59
CA PHE A 10 43.17 -13.65 -9.25
C PHE A 10 42.39 -12.33 -9.26
N ILE A 11 42.68 -11.44 -10.21
CA ILE A 11 41.90 -10.19 -10.42
C ILE A 11 40.45 -10.51 -10.77
N ASN A 12 40.23 -11.51 -11.63
CA ASN A 12 38.87 -11.94 -12.01
C ASN A 12 38.12 -12.58 -10.84
N ILE A 13 38.78 -13.41 -10.02
CA ILE A 13 38.17 -14.01 -8.82
C ILE A 13 37.81 -12.94 -7.78
N GLY A 14 38.66 -11.93 -7.57
CA GLY A 14 38.37 -10.80 -6.69
C GLY A 14 37.13 -10.03 -7.14
N ASN A 15 37.08 -9.65 -8.42
CA ASN A 15 35.93 -8.92 -8.98
C ASN A 15 34.63 -9.74 -8.92
N LEU A 16 34.69 -11.04 -9.21
CA LEU A 16 33.53 -11.93 -9.09
C LEU A 16 33.08 -12.11 -7.65
N ASN A 17 34.01 -12.17 -6.71
CA ASN A 17 33.72 -12.28 -5.28
C ASN A 17 33.08 -10.99 -4.74
N ASP A 18 33.57 -9.82 -5.16
CA ASP A 18 33.01 -8.53 -4.77
C ASP A 18 31.60 -8.34 -5.37
N GLU A 19 31.38 -8.70 -6.64
CA GLU A 19 30.03 -8.68 -7.27
C GLU A 19 29.06 -9.64 -6.57
N LEU A 20 29.53 -10.83 -6.18
CA LEU A 20 28.71 -11.83 -5.49
C LEU A 20 28.31 -11.34 -4.09
N ILE A 21 29.26 -10.83 -3.31
CA ILE A 21 29.02 -10.29 -1.96
C ILE A 21 28.09 -9.08 -2.03
N GLU A 22 28.31 -8.17 -2.98
CA GLU A 22 27.45 -7.00 -3.20
C GLU A 22 26.02 -7.43 -3.58
N SER A 23 25.88 -8.32 -4.55
CA SER A 23 24.58 -8.84 -4.98
C SER A 23 23.82 -9.54 -3.86
N ASP A 24 24.50 -10.38 -3.07
CA ASP A 24 23.89 -11.11 -1.96
C ASP A 24 23.45 -10.17 -0.83
N TRP A 25 24.25 -9.14 -0.54
CA TRP A 25 23.88 -8.11 0.42
C TRP A 25 22.67 -7.27 -0.05
N VAL A 26 22.66 -6.84 -1.32
CA VAL A 26 21.52 -6.07 -1.88
C VAL A 26 20.25 -6.93 -1.91
N ASN A 27 20.36 -8.22 -2.21
CA ASN A 27 19.23 -9.17 -2.13
C ASN A 27 18.66 -9.25 -0.70
N ALA A 28 19.52 -9.43 0.31
CA ALA A 28 19.10 -9.52 1.70
C ALA A 28 18.48 -8.20 2.19
N GLN A 29 19.06 -7.05 1.80
CA GLN A 29 18.51 -5.74 2.13
C GLN A 29 17.12 -5.54 1.53
N ALA A 30 16.94 -5.85 0.23
CA ALA A 30 15.66 -5.74 -0.43
C ALA A 30 14.61 -6.66 0.22
N ALA A 31 14.95 -7.91 0.53
CA ALA A 31 14.05 -8.83 1.22
C ALA A 31 13.62 -8.31 2.61
N ASN A 32 14.57 -7.81 3.41
CA ASN A 32 14.28 -7.23 4.73
C ASN A 32 13.43 -5.96 4.64
N ALA A 33 13.68 -5.10 3.66
CA ALA A 33 12.87 -3.91 3.42
C ALA A 33 11.41 -4.27 3.09
N ILE A 34 11.20 -5.34 2.33
CA ILE A 34 9.87 -5.86 2.01
C ILE A 34 9.14 -6.34 3.26
N ASP A 35 9.77 -7.19 4.08
CA ASP A 35 9.16 -7.72 5.32
C ASP A 35 8.79 -6.61 6.29
N SER A 36 9.74 -5.69 6.55
CA SER A 36 9.52 -4.52 7.41
C SER A 36 8.33 -3.69 6.92
N THR A 37 8.24 -3.46 5.61
CA THR A 37 7.14 -2.69 5.02
C THR A 37 5.80 -3.41 5.13
N MET A 38 5.76 -4.74 4.97
CA MET A 38 4.55 -5.55 5.17
C MET A 38 4.01 -5.46 6.59
N ARG A 39 4.88 -5.57 7.61
CA ARG A 39 4.50 -5.38 9.02
C ARG A 39 3.99 -3.97 9.27
N SER A 40 4.64 -2.98 8.67
CA SER A 40 4.25 -1.57 8.72
C SER A 40 2.85 -1.34 8.12
N ASN A 41 2.51 -2.05 7.05
CA ASN A 41 1.20 -2.01 6.41
C ASN A 41 0.12 -2.68 7.27
N ALA A 42 0.41 -3.84 7.86
CA ALA A 42 -0.52 -4.51 8.77
C ALA A 42 -0.90 -3.61 9.96
N ARG A 43 0.09 -2.94 10.58
CA ARG A 43 -0.15 -1.97 11.66
C ARG A 43 -1.06 -0.82 11.21
N ARG A 44 -0.83 -0.29 10.01
CA ARG A 44 -1.61 0.82 9.45
C ARG A 44 -3.03 0.41 9.07
N THR A 45 -3.22 -0.81 8.57
CA THR A 45 -4.57 -1.35 8.33
C THR A 45 -5.38 -1.44 9.61
N LEU A 46 -4.76 -1.86 10.73
CA LEU A 46 -5.41 -1.83 12.04
C LEU A 46 -5.72 -0.39 12.50
N GLU A 47 -4.83 0.56 12.20
CA GLU A 47 -5.04 1.99 12.50
C GLU A 47 -6.30 2.55 11.79
N LEU A 48 -6.58 2.12 10.55
CA LEU A 48 -7.79 2.50 9.81
C LEU A 48 -9.09 1.99 10.46
N ILE A 49 -9.03 0.85 11.17
CA ILE A 49 -10.21 0.26 11.82
C ILE A 49 -10.56 1.04 13.11
N VAL A 50 -9.55 1.50 13.84
CA VAL A 50 -9.74 2.13 15.16
C VAL A 50 -9.87 3.65 15.10
N THR A 51 -9.46 4.28 14.00
CA THR A 51 -9.41 5.74 13.88
C THR A 51 -10.67 6.29 13.21
N SER A 52 -11.36 7.21 13.88
CA SER A 52 -12.49 7.97 13.32
C SER A 52 -12.07 9.29 12.66
N GLU A 53 -10.90 9.83 13.01
CA GLU A 53 -10.37 11.10 12.52
C GLU A 53 -9.99 11.03 11.02
N GLN A 54 -10.61 11.89 10.20
CA GLN A 54 -10.45 11.81 8.74
C GLN A 54 -9.04 12.17 8.27
N ASP A 55 -8.46 13.27 8.78
CA ASP A 55 -7.08 13.66 8.47
C ASP A 55 -6.08 12.55 8.78
N ARG A 56 -6.37 11.76 9.80
CA ARG A 56 -5.53 10.65 10.21
C ARG A 56 -5.69 9.46 9.27
N LYS A 57 -6.91 9.12 8.84
CA LYS A 57 -7.14 8.12 7.79
C LYS A 57 -6.41 8.49 6.49
N ASP A 58 -6.50 9.75 6.05
CA ASP A 58 -5.83 10.24 4.84
C ASP A 58 -4.30 10.14 4.94
N GLN A 59 -3.73 10.44 6.11
CA GLN A 59 -2.31 10.21 6.37
C GLN A 59 -1.94 8.73 6.31
N VAL A 60 -2.80 7.85 6.83
CA VAL A 60 -2.58 6.40 6.78
C VAL A 60 -2.62 5.89 5.34
N PHE A 61 -3.61 6.31 4.55
CA PHE A 61 -3.71 5.97 3.12
C PHE A 61 -2.48 6.43 2.33
N ARG A 62 -2.02 7.68 2.52
CA ARG A 62 -0.79 8.20 1.89
C ARG A 62 0.43 7.35 2.23
N LYS A 63 0.63 7.02 3.50
CA LYS A 63 1.77 6.18 3.91
C LYS A 63 1.71 4.76 3.35
N ILE A 64 0.52 4.18 3.19
CA ILE A 64 0.38 2.85 2.55
C ILE A 64 0.69 2.94 1.05
N ALA A 65 0.30 4.03 0.37
CA ALA A 65 0.67 4.29 -1.02
C ALA A 65 2.20 4.42 -1.19
N GLU A 66 2.86 5.21 -0.34
CA GLU A 66 4.34 5.32 -0.33
C GLU A 66 5.01 3.95 -0.10
N ASN A 67 4.48 3.15 0.81
CA ASN A 67 4.97 1.79 1.09
C ASN A 67 4.81 0.85 -0.10
N LYS A 68 3.71 0.97 -0.86
CA LYS A 68 3.49 0.21 -2.11
C LYS A 68 4.62 0.50 -3.10
N ASP A 69 4.93 1.77 -3.32
CA ASP A 69 5.95 2.19 -4.28
C ASP A 69 7.35 1.75 -3.85
N ARG A 70 7.68 1.90 -2.56
CA ARG A 70 8.95 1.40 -1.99
C ARG A 70 9.13 -0.09 -2.21
N VAL A 71 8.10 -0.90 -2.00
CA VAL A 71 8.24 -2.33 -2.22
C VAL A 71 8.27 -2.67 -3.71
N ASN A 72 7.54 -1.95 -4.57
CA ASN A 72 7.64 -2.17 -6.02
C ASN A 72 9.08 -1.96 -6.50
N GLY A 73 9.77 -0.93 -5.99
CA GLY A 73 11.21 -0.73 -6.24
C GLY A 73 12.07 -1.91 -5.75
N ASN A 74 11.86 -2.38 -4.52
CA ASN A 74 12.62 -3.53 -3.98
C ASN A 74 12.35 -4.82 -4.77
N VAL A 75 11.12 -5.06 -5.22
CA VAL A 75 10.78 -6.21 -6.07
C VAL A 75 11.53 -6.12 -7.40
N GLN A 76 11.57 -4.96 -8.04
CA GLN A 76 12.33 -4.76 -9.29
C GLN A 76 13.84 -4.96 -9.09
N THR A 77 14.38 -4.59 -7.93
CA THR A 77 15.77 -4.89 -7.57
C THR A 77 16.00 -6.40 -7.46
N LEU A 78 15.14 -7.12 -6.74
CA LEU A 78 15.21 -8.58 -6.61
C LEU A 78 15.07 -9.29 -7.97
N GLU A 79 14.24 -8.79 -8.88
CA GLU A 79 14.09 -9.35 -10.24
C GLU A 79 15.40 -9.33 -11.03
N LYS A 80 16.25 -8.32 -10.82
CA LYS A 80 17.54 -8.17 -11.50
C LYS A 80 18.64 -9.04 -10.89
N LEU A 81 18.59 -9.25 -9.58
CA LEU A 81 19.67 -9.87 -8.81
C LEU A 81 19.46 -11.37 -8.53
N ILE A 82 18.20 -11.83 -8.45
CA ILE A 82 17.92 -13.24 -8.18
C ILE A 82 18.16 -14.08 -9.43
N ARG A 83 19.26 -14.85 -9.41
CA ARG A 83 19.64 -15.76 -10.49
C ARG A 83 19.06 -17.17 -10.32
N ALA A 84 18.96 -17.65 -9.07
CA ALA A 84 18.51 -19.01 -8.75
C ALA A 84 17.02 -19.24 -9.04
N GLN A 85 16.68 -20.40 -9.61
CA GLN A 85 15.30 -20.74 -9.99
C GLN A 85 14.34 -20.72 -8.79
N GLN A 86 14.77 -21.23 -7.64
CA GLN A 86 13.98 -21.20 -6.41
C GLN A 86 13.64 -19.77 -5.96
N GLY A 87 14.61 -18.84 -6.05
CA GLY A 87 14.37 -17.44 -5.71
C GLY A 87 13.37 -16.78 -6.65
N LYS A 88 13.43 -17.08 -7.95
CA LYS A 88 12.45 -16.58 -8.94
C LYS A 88 11.04 -17.07 -8.64
N THR A 89 10.89 -18.34 -8.24
CA THR A 89 9.60 -18.90 -7.80
C THR A 89 9.04 -18.16 -6.59
N LEU A 90 9.87 -17.95 -5.56
CA LEU A 90 9.45 -17.21 -4.35
C LEU A 90 9.06 -15.76 -4.68
N LEU A 91 9.82 -15.09 -5.55
CA LEU A 91 9.52 -13.74 -6.00
C LEU A 91 8.19 -13.66 -6.76
N SER A 92 7.88 -14.67 -7.59
CA SER A 92 6.60 -14.76 -8.28
C SER A 92 5.44 -14.94 -7.31
N GLN A 93 5.58 -15.80 -6.30
CA GLN A 93 4.57 -16.00 -5.26
C GLN A 93 4.34 -14.71 -4.46
N LEU A 94 5.41 -14.01 -4.10
CA LEU A 94 5.36 -12.71 -3.45
C LEU A 94 4.57 -11.69 -4.28
N LYS A 95 4.84 -11.60 -5.59
CA LYS A 95 4.12 -10.69 -6.50
C LYS A 95 2.62 -10.99 -6.54
N GLN A 96 2.24 -12.26 -6.62
CA GLN A 96 0.84 -12.68 -6.65
C GLN A 96 0.11 -12.32 -5.35
N ALA A 97 0.68 -12.66 -4.19
CA ALA A 97 0.10 -12.33 -2.89
C ALA A 97 -0.04 -10.82 -2.69
N ARG A 98 0.95 -10.04 -3.15
CA ARG A 98 0.91 -8.57 -3.09
C ARG A 98 -0.16 -7.96 -3.97
N ALA A 99 -0.40 -8.49 -5.17
CA ALA A 99 -1.44 -7.99 -6.06
C ALA A 99 -2.82 -8.06 -5.38
N GLN A 100 -3.13 -9.19 -4.73
CA GLN A 100 -4.38 -9.39 -3.99
C GLN A 100 -4.52 -8.40 -2.81
N TYR A 101 -3.43 -8.17 -2.09
CA TYR A 101 -3.41 -7.18 -1.00
C TYR A 101 -3.68 -5.75 -1.52
N VAL A 102 -2.99 -5.33 -2.59
CA VAL A 102 -3.15 -3.98 -3.17
C VAL A 102 -4.58 -3.77 -3.69
N GLU A 103 -5.17 -4.77 -4.33
CA GLU A 103 -6.56 -4.72 -4.77
C GLU A 103 -7.52 -4.56 -3.58
N SER A 104 -7.34 -5.38 -2.53
CA SER A 104 -8.16 -5.29 -1.32
C SER A 104 -8.06 -3.92 -0.66
N PHE A 105 -6.85 -3.35 -0.61
CA PHE A 105 -6.62 -2.02 -0.04
C PHE A 105 -7.25 -0.91 -0.89
N THR A 106 -7.18 -1.01 -2.22
CA THR A 106 -7.81 -0.06 -3.14
C THR A 106 -9.32 -0.01 -2.92
N LYS A 107 -9.96 -1.17 -2.72
CA LYS A 107 -11.39 -1.27 -2.39
C LYS A 107 -11.73 -0.56 -1.08
N VAL A 108 -10.90 -0.72 -0.03
CA VAL A 108 -11.09 -0.03 1.25
C VAL A 108 -11.03 1.49 1.09
N GLY A 109 -10.09 2.01 0.30
CA GLY A 109 -10.01 3.45 0.01
C GLY A 109 -11.28 3.98 -0.67
N GLN A 110 -11.77 3.27 -1.71
CA GLN A 110 -13.01 3.63 -2.40
C GLN A 110 -14.24 3.63 -1.48
N MET A 111 -14.32 2.64 -0.58
CA MET A 111 -15.42 2.56 0.39
C MET A 111 -15.39 3.71 1.41
N ASP A 112 -14.20 4.17 1.81
CA ASP A 112 -14.05 5.31 2.70
C ASP A 112 -14.48 6.62 1.99
N GLU A 113 -14.09 6.82 0.73
CA GLU A 113 -14.54 7.97 -0.08
C GLU A 113 -16.06 8.04 -0.21
N VAL A 114 -16.72 6.91 -0.51
CA VAL A 114 -18.20 6.84 -0.59
C VAL A 114 -18.83 7.13 0.78
N THR A 115 -18.23 6.63 1.85
CA THR A 115 -18.70 6.89 3.22
C THR A 115 -18.62 8.38 3.56
N GLN A 116 -17.53 9.05 3.17
CA GLN A 116 -17.37 10.49 3.36
C GLN A 116 -18.40 11.29 2.56
N GLN A 117 -18.62 10.93 1.30
CA GLN A 117 -19.64 11.57 0.46
C GLN A 117 -21.04 11.42 1.06
N ASN A 118 -21.38 10.22 1.56
CA ASN A 118 -22.65 9.98 2.24
C ASN A 118 -22.79 10.83 3.51
N ALA A 119 -21.74 10.95 4.32
CA ALA A 119 -21.75 11.77 5.52
C ALA A 119 -21.95 13.27 5.20
N ALA A 120 -21.25 13.78 4.18
CA ALA A 120 -21.40 15.16 3.71
C ALA A 120 -22.82 15.43 3.18
N TRP A 121 -23.37 14.52 2.39
CA TRP A 121 -24.76 14.60 1.92
C TRP A 121 -25.77 14.63 3.06
N VAL A 122 -25.57 13.82 4.11
CA VAL A 122 -26.46 13.80 5.28
C VAL A 122 -26.41 15.12 6.04
N GLU A 123 -25.21 15.68 6.25
CA GLU A 123 -25.04 16.98 6.93
C GLU A 123 -25.70 18.12 6.14
N GLU A 124 -25.55 18.13 4.81
CA GLU A 124 -26.21 19.12 3.95
C GLU A 124 -27.74 18.93 3.93
N ALA A 125 -28.23 17.69 3.92
CA ALA A 125 -29.65 17.39 3.84
C ALA A 125 -30.41 17.60 5.17
N ALA A 126 -29.74 17.44 6.31
CA ALA A 126 -30.36 17.48 7.64
C ALA A 126 -31.14 18.79 7.93
N PRO A 127 -30.62 20.00 7.62
CA PRO A 127 -31.36 21.25 7.76
C PRO A 127 -32.63 21.32 6.90
N HIS A 128 -32.62 20.72 5.70
CA HIS A 128 -33.76 20.73 4.80
C HIS A 128 -34.84 19.72 5.22
N ALA A 129 -34.43 18.56 5.74
CA ALA A 129 -35.35 17.57 6.32
C ALA A 129 -36.11 18.11 7.54
N GLY A 130 -35.40 18.78 8.46
CA GLY A 130 -36.01 19.39 9.65
C GLY A 130 -37.01 20.49 9.33
N ARG A 131 -36.73 21.32 8.31
CA ARG A 131 -37.66 22.37 7.85
C ARG A 131 -38.95 21.81 7.25
N ARG A 132 -38.88 20.71 6.49
CA ARG A 132 -40.07 20.04 5.93
C ARG A 132 -40.92 19.41 7.03
N ALA A 133 -40.29 18.79 8.03
CA ALA A 133 -41.00 18.24 9.19
C ALA A 133 -41.72 19.35 9.98
N HIS A 134 -41.03 20.45 10.32
CA HIS A 134 -41.64 21.58 11.04
C HIS A 134 -42.75 22.28 10.25
N ALA A 135 -42.62 22.41 8.93
CA ALA A 135 -43.67 22.98 8.08
C ALA A 135 -44.91 22.07 8.03
N ALA A 136 -44.71 20.74 7.96
CA ALA A 136 -45.80 19.77 8.00
C ALA A 136 -46.56 19.76 9.34
N THR A 137 -45.87 19.94 10.48
CA THR A 137 -46.52 20.04 11.80
C THR A 137 -47.26 21.37 12.00
N ARG A 138 -46.94 22.41 11.22
CA ARG A 138 -47.59 23.74 11.29
C ARG A 138 -48.82 23.88 10.41
N LEU A 139 -49.09 22.92 9.52
CA LEU A 139 -50.37 22.84 8.80
C LEU A 139 -51.46 22.43 9.80
N ARG A 140 -52.05 23.43 10.47
CA ARG A 140 -53.27 23.23 11.26
C ARG A 140 -54.37 22.65 10.36
N PRO A 141 -55.18 21.69 10.84
CA PRO A 141 -56.31 21.14 10.07
C PRO A 141 -57.37 22.19 9.69
N GLU A 142 -57.31 23.38 10.29
CA GLU A 142 -58.24 24.48 10.04
C GLU A 142 -58.04 25.19 8.69
N CYS A 143 -56.97 24.88 7.96
CA CYS A 143 -56.77 25.41 6.60
C CYS A 143 -57.39 24.53 5.49
N PHE A 144 -58.05 23.42 5.82
CA PHE A 144 -58.66 22.50 4.85
C PHE A 144 -60.20 22.43 4.94
N ALA A 145 -60.82 23.39 5.61
CA ALA A 145 -62.28 23.53 5.69
C ALA A 145 -62.75 24.66 4.77
N VAL A 146 -62.89 24.36 3.47
CA VAL A 146 -63.78 25.05 2.52
C VAL A 146 -64.40 24.00 1.62
#